data_AF-A0A8K0C5E9-F1
#
_entry.id   AF-A0A8K0C5E9-F1
#
_cell.length_a   1.000
_cell.length_b   1.000
_cell.length_c   1.000
_cell.angle_alpha   90.00
_cell.angle_beta   90.00
_cell.angle_gamma   90.00
#
_symmetry.space_group_name_H-M   'P 1'
#
loop_
_entity.id
_entity.type
_entity.pdbx_description
1 polymer ?
#
loop_
_entity_poly.entity_id
_entity_poly.type
_entity_poly.pdbx_seq_one_letter_code
_entity_poly.pdbx_strand_id
1 'polypeptide(L)'
;MAYRCRTCGISPCMSLCTECFKNGNHKLHDFNMFISQAGGACDCGDTSVMKETGFCDRHGSNRSKNKPSAPTDLMCVAEAMMPRIILRLIQHLRENSRNGSPDAYKGAIQDTDSFISMLLDFNDMGSLMRRVITQALTNPQMYKMLNEVSQSTTNSEYAQYMADSKRIYEDALRSLPNPEPMDEYRDCPSLQEHLTHRTFLEELVFWTVKFEFPQKIVCLLLNMLPDPDYKESLTKAFVLHYSRISTMLERSSDPDTLSNRVVHVSVQLFSNESLALRMTEQHNLLQVMVVSLKYMMSKILIQNTLHDPDKNFHYVVDCGRPVMKEHCYWPLVSDLNNVLSHRPVALKFMADDTLLEMWFTFLSMFQGMNVNQRELSQHVEFEPNTYYAAFSAELEASAYPMWALVSHLADESTVSLTRRVLSACLSSLLEWLDAINFTSPNVSDSVQVSFHLPLHRYLAVFLCQAVAKQGLTLNEILPHSDTLHLLMMHPLRVQVSKLNYFCSF
;
A
#
# COMPACT_ATOMS: atom_id res chain seq x y z
N MET A 1 -20.88 -10.72 10.60
CA MET A 1 -20.86 -11.93 9.73
C MET A 1 -20.93 -11.47 8.29
N ALA A 2 -20.06 -12.00 7.43
CA ALA A 2 -19.96 -11.67 6.01
C ALA A 2 -19.76 -12.95 5.19
N TYR A 3 -19.99 -12.86 3.89
CA TYR A 3 -19.95 -13.96 2.94
C TYR A 3 -19.03 -13.59 1.78
N ARG A 4 -18.17 -14.52 1.35
CA ARG A 4 -17.40 -14.36 0.12
C ARG A 4 -17.81 -15.47 -0.84
N CYS A 5 -18.51 -15.07 -1.90
CA CYS A 5 -18.97 -15.97 -2.95
C CYS A 5 -17.95 -16.02 -4.08
N ARG A 6 -17.13 -17.09 -4.14
CA ARG A 6 -16.07 -17.25 -5.15
C ARG A 6 -16.63 -17.35 -6.57
N THR A 7 -17.86 -17.80 -6.73
CA THR A 7 -18.54 -17.87 -8.04
C THR A 7 -18.93 -16.49 -8.58
N CYS A 8 -19.41 -15.59 -7.69
CA CYS A 8 -19.84 -14.25 -8.07
C CYS A 8 -18.70 -13.22 -8.07
N GLY A 9 -17.66 -13.45 -7.27
CA GLY A 9 -16.53 -12.53 -7.12
C GLY A 9 -15.69 -12.46 -8.40
N ILE A 10 -15.28 -11.25 -8.74
CA ILE A 10 -14.25 -10.97 -9.74
C ILE A 10 -12.89 -10.89 -9.02
N SER A 11 -12.86 -10.24 -7.85
CA SER A 11 -11.69 -10.17 -6.97
C SER A 11 -11.79 -11.16 -5.79
N PRO A 12 -10.68 -11.79 -5.37
CA PRO A 12 -10.65 -12.68 -4.20
C PRO A 12 -10.95 -11.98 -2.87
N CYS A 13 -10.92 -10.64 -2.84
CA CYS A 13 -11.21 -9.83 -1.66
C CYS A 13 -12.72 -9.51 -1.50
N MET A 14 -13.55 -9.85 -2.49
CA MET A 14 -14.98 -9.51 -2.49
C MET A 14 -15.72 -10.06 -1.26
N SER A 15 -16.58 -9.23 -0.67
CA SER A 15 -17.30 -9.51 0.57
C SER A 15 -18.74 -8.97 0.52
N LEU A 16 -19.70 -9.79 0.96
CA LEU A 16 -21.12 -9.46 1.05
C LEU A 16 -21.60 -9.48 2.51
N CYS A 17 -22.42 -8.50 2.88
CA CYS A 17 -23.14 -8.57 4.15
C CYS A 17 -24.21 -9.67 4.12
N THR A 18 -24.64 -10.15 5.30
CA THR A 18 -25.64 -11.22 5.43
C THR A 18 -26.92 -10.92 4.66
N GLU A 19 -27.40 -9.67 4.69
CA GLU A 19 -28.65 -9.32 4.03
C GLU A 19 -28.52 -9.33 2.51
N CYS A 20 -27.41 -8.82 1.95
CA CYS A 20 -27.16 -8.86 0.52
C CYS A 20 -26.97 -10.30 0.02
N PHE A 21 -26.25 -11.14 0.75
CA PHE A 21 -26.08 -12.54 0.38
C PHE A 21 -27.40 -13.32 0.41
N LYS A 22 -28.25 -13.09 1.42
CA LYS A 22 -29.56 -13.77 1.51
C LYS A 22 -30.56 -13.32 0.44
N ASN A 23 -30.51 -12.04 0.07
CA ASN A 23 -31.42 -11.44 -0.91
C ASN A 23 -30.86 -11.43 -2.34
N GLY A 24 -29.64 -11.93 -2.56
CA GLY A 24 -29.04 -12.14 -3.87
C GLY A 24 -29.17 -13.60 -4.34
N ASN A 25 -28.92 -13.86 -5.62
CA ASN A 25 -28.91 -15.23 -6.12
C ASN A 25 -27.53 -15.89 -5.95
N HIS A 26 -27.40 -16.70 -4.90
CA HIS A 26 -26.19 -17.48 -4.59
C HIS A 26 -26.45 -18.99 -4.47
N LYS A 27 -27.55 -19.49 -5.04
CA LYS A 27 -27.90 -20.92 -4.96
C LYS A 27 -26.86 -21.74 -5.73
N LEU A 28 -26.35 -22.80 -5.09
CA LEU A 28 -25.35 -23.72 -5.66
C LEU A 28 -24.00 -23.04 -6.03
N HIS A 29 -23.71 -21.86 -5.50
CA HIS A 29 -22.42 -21.22 -5.68
C HIS A 29 -21.40 -21.72 -4.64
N ASP A 30 -20.11 -21.62 -4.96
CA ASP A 30 -19.04 -21.78 -3.98
C ASP A 30 -18.92 -20.49 -3.17
N PHE A 31 -19.07 -20.60 -1.85
CA PHE A 31 -18.91 -19.48 -0.93
C PHE A 31 -18.38 -19.95 0.42
N ASN A 32 -17.73 -19.04 1.14
CA ASN A 32 -17.41 -19.22 2.54
C ASN A 32 -18.07 -18.11 3.39
N MET A 33 -18.32 -18.44 4.65
CA MET A 33 -18.83 -17.52 5.66
C MET A 33 -17.69 -17.18 6.61
N PHE A 34 -17.54 -15.91 6.95
CA PHE A 34 -16.53 -15.45 7.89
C PHE A 34 -17.05 -14.35 8.81
N ILE A 35 -16.40 -14.18 9.96
CA ILE A 35 -16.69 -13.10 10.90
C ILE A 35 -15.64 -12.03 10.67
N SER A 36 -16.05 -10.88 10.13
CA SER A 36 -15.16 -9.72 10.09
C SER A 36 -15.00 -9.15 11.50
N GLN A 37 -13.77 -9.10 12.00
CA GLN A 37 -13.42 -8.49 13.29
C GLN A 37 -13.19 -6.97 13.19
N ALA A 38 -12.93 -6.44 11.99
CA ALA A 38 -12.54 -5.04 11.78
C ALA A 38 -13.62 -4.17 11.12
N GLY A 39 -14.82 -4.71 10.82
CA GLY A 39 -15.82 -4.04 9.98
C GLY A 39 -15.57 -4.32 8.49
N GLY A 40 -16.08 -3.50 7.57
CA GLY A 40 -15.87 -3.66 6.12
C GLY A 40 -17.08 -3.21 5.29
N ALA A 41 -16.87 -2.95 4.00
CA ALA A 41 -17.94 -2.57 3.08
C ALA A 41 -18.54 -3.80 2.40
N CYS A 42 -19.82 -3.70 2.03
CA CYS A 42 -20.51 -4.71 1.25
C CYS A 42 -20.34 -4.39 -0.25
N ASP A 43 -19.85 -5.33 -1.03
CA ASP A 43 -19.59 -5.17 -2.47
C ASP A 43 -20.83 -5.36 -3.37
N CYS A 44 -22.01 -5.55 -2.76
CA CYS A 44 -23.25 -5.77 -3.51
C CYS A 44 -23.62 -4.53 -4.34
N GLY A 45 -23.73 -4.70 -5.66
CA GLY A 45 -24.04 -3.62 -6.60
C GLY A 45 -22.82 -3.01 -7.29
N ASP A 46 -21.59 -3.38 -6.90
CA ASP A 46 -20.36 -2.94 -7.57
C ASP A 46 -19.96 -3.95 -8.66
N THR A 47 -20.20 -3.58 -9.92
CA THR A 47 -19.94 -4.42 -11.10
C THR A 47 -18.44 -4.64 -11.36
N SER A 48 -17.57 -3.88 -10.70
CA SER A 48 -16.12 -4.03 -10.86
C SER A 48 -15.53 -5.17 -10.03
N VAL A 49 -16.19 -5.57 -8.94
CA VAL A 49 -15.70 -6.59 -7.99
C VAL A 49 -16.60 -7.83 -7.92
N MET A 50 -17.82 -7.74 -8.45
CA MET A 50 -18.81 -8.82 -8.43
C MET A 50 -19.71 -8.82 -9.67
N LYS A 51 -20.07 -10.01 -10.16
CA LYS A 51 -21.04 -10.18 -11.27
C LYS A 51 -22.45 -9.74 -10.87
N GLU A 52 -23.14 -9.03 -11.76
CA GLU A 52 -24.53 -8.56 -11.56
C GLU A 52 -25.51 -9.67 -11.20
N THR A 53 -25.27 -10.90 -11.65
CA THR A 53 -26.13 -12.07 -11.38
C THR A 53 -26.26 -12.42 -9.91
N GLY A 54 -25.32 -11.97 -9.07
CA GLY A 54 -25.39 -12.19 -7.62
C GLY A 54 -25.83 -10.96 -6.83
N PHE A 55 -26.17 -9.84 -7.48
CA PHE A 55 -26.68 -8.68 -6.75
C PHE A 55 -28.03 -8.97 -6.10
N CYS A 56 -28.29 -8.31 -4.97
CA CYS A 56 -29.61 -8.36 -4.35
C CYS A 56 -30.56 -7.35 -4.99
N ASP A 57 -31.86 -7.53 -4.80
CA ASP A 57 -32.89 -6.68 -5.43
C ASP A 57 -32.79 -5.19 -5.07
N ARG A 58 -32.06 -4.84 -4.01
CA ARG A 58 -31.86 -3.44 -3.55
C ARG A 58 -30.64 -2.75 -4.17
N HIS A 59 -29.69 -3.49 -4.74
CA HIS A 59 -28.42 -2.97 -5.24
C HIS A 59 -28.18 -3.42 -6.69
N GLY A 60 -27.68 -2.51 -7.56
CA GLY A 60 -27.46 -2.78 -8.98
C GLY A 60 -28.38 -2.06 -9.96
N SER A 61 -28.23 -2.37 -11.24
CA SER A 61 -28.80 -1.66 -12.41
C SER A 61 -30.34 -1.59 -12.44
N ASN A 62 -31.03 -2.51 -11.75
CA ASN A 62 -32.49 -2.53 -11.65
C ASN A 62 -33.08 -1.52 -10.63
N ARG A 63 -32.25 -0.80 -9.87
CA ARG A 63 -32.69 0.11 -8.80
C ARG A 63 -33.41 1.38 -9.29
N SER A 64 -33.18 1.80 -10.55
CA SER A 64 -33.33 3.21 -10.93
C SER A 64 -34.32 3.54 -12.05
N LYS A 65 -35.20 2.62 -12.46
CA LYS A 65 -36.07 2.93 -13.61
C LYS A 65 -37.27 3.85 -13.30
N ASN A 66 -37.74 4.03 -12.06
CA ASN A 66 -38.97 4.79 -11.77
C ASN A 66 -39.09 5.36 -10.33
N LYS A 67 -38.11 6.13 -9.80
CA LYS A 67 -38.29 6.84 -8.51
C LYS A 67 -38.27 8.36 -8.68
N PRO A 68 -39.29 9.10 -8.18
CA PRO A 68 -39.27 10.56 -8.21
C PRO A 68 -38.12 11.11 -7.35
N SER A 69 -37.53 12.24 -7.76
CA SER A 69 -36.51 12.95 -6.98
C SER A 69 -37.10 13.48 -5.67
N ALA A 70 -36.29 13.49 -4.60
CA ALA A 70 -36.71 14.08 -3.33
C ALA A 70 -37.01 15.59 -3.51
N PRO A 71 -38.05 16.13 -2.85
CA PRO A 71 -38.33 17.57 -2.86
C PRO A 71 -37.14 18.37 -2.34
N THR A 72 -36.72 19.40 -3.08
CA THR A 72 -35.57 20.26 -2.73
C THR A 72 -35.73 20.93 -1.37
N ASP A 73 -36.96 21.31 -1.01
CA ASP A 73 -37.25 21.99 0.25
C ASP A 73 -37.03 21.09 1.48
N LEU A 74 -37.12 19.77 1.30
CA LEU A 74 -36.82 18.81 2.36
C LEU A 74 -35.31 18.54 2.48
N MET A 75 -34.58 18.67 1.37
CA MET A 75 -33.13 18.44 1.34
C MET A 75 -32.32 19.64 1.82
N CYS A 76 -32.86 20.86 1.70
CA CYS A 76 -32.12 22.11 1.93
C CYS A 76 -31.50 22.21 3.34
N VAL A 77 -32.21 21.75 4.37
CA VAL A 77 -31.70 21.77 5.76
C VAL A 77 -30.55 20.79 5.91
N ALA A 78 -30.69 19.57 5.37
CA ALA A 78 -29.65 18.56 5.43
C ALA A 78 -28.38 19.01 4.68
N GLU A 79 -28.54 19.54 3.47
CA GLU A 79 -27.45 20.07 2.64
C GLU A 79 -26.75 21.28 3.29
N ALA A 80 -27.50 22.14 3.99
CA ALA A 80 -26.92 23.26 4.71
C ALA A 80 -26.21 22.84 6.01
N MET A 81 -26.76 21.87 6.76
CA MET A 81 -26.23 21.48 8.06
C MET A 81 -25.05 20.51 7.97
N MET A 82 -25.07 19.58 7.02
CA MET A 82 -24.08 18.49 6.96
C MET A 82 -22.62 18.97 6.91
N PRO A 83 -22.24 19.98 6.08
CA PRO A 83 -20.87 20.49 6.08
C PRO A 83 -20.42 21.05 7.44
N ARG A 84 -21.34 21.64 8.22
CA ARG A 84 -21.05 22.20 9.55
C ARG A 84 -20.90 21.10 10.60
N ILE A 85 -21.70 20.03 10.49
CA ILE A 85 -21.57 18.83 11.32
C ILE A 85 -20.19 18.19 11.09
N ILE A 86 -19.78 18.02 9.82
CA ILE A 86 -18.45 17.49 9.47
C ILE A 86 -17.34 18.40 9.97
N LEU A 87 -17.46 19.72 9.80
CA LEU A 87 -16.50 20.68 10.33
C LEU A 87 -16.32 20.53 11.84
N ARG A 88 -17.41 20.34 12.59
CA ARG A 88 -17.31 20.16 14.05
C ARG A 88 -16.54 18.90 14.43
N LEU A 89 -16.74 17.78 13.72
CA LEU A 89 -15.93 16.57 13.91
C LEU A 89 -14.45 16.85 13.67
N ILE A 90 -14.12 17.53 12.57
CA ILE A 90 -12.74 17.87 12.23
C ILE A 90 -12.12 18.81 13.26
N GLN A 91 -12.86 19.80 13.75
CA GLN A 91 -12.41 20.68 14.82
C GLN A 91 -12.13 19.92 16.12
N HIS A 92 -12.95 18.93 16.47
CA HIS A 92 -12.69 18.06 17.61
C HIS A 92 -11.40 17.25 17.43
N LEU A 93 -11.17 16.71 16.23
CA LEU A 93 -9.94 15.97 15.90
C LEU A 93 -8.70 16.88 15.98
N ARG A 94 -8.80 18.13 15.53
CA ARG A 94 -7.76 19.15 15.70
C ARG A 94 -7.46 19.40 17.17
N GLU A 95 -8.46 19.77 17.96
CA GLU A 95 -8.30 20.12 19.39
C GLU A 95 -7.56 19.03 20.18
N ASN A 96 -7.86 17.78 19.87
CA ASN A 96 -7.33 16.62 20.57
C ASN A 96 -6.01 16.08 19.99
N SER A 97 -5.44 16.72 18.96
CA SER A 97 -4.16 16.28 18.39
C SER A 97 -2.95 16.77 19.19
N ARG A 98 -3.12 17.74 20.10
CA ARG A 98 -2.04 18.38 20.87
C ARG A 98 -1.42 17.50 21.96
N ASN A 99 -2.22 16.62 22.57
CA ASN A 99 -1.79 15.84 23.74
C ASN A 99 -1.15 14.53 23.28
N GLY A 100 0.18 14.53 23.15
CA GLY A 100 0.98 13.46 22.54
C GLY A 100 1.07 12.13 23.29
N SER A 101 0.13 11.77 24.16
CA SER A 101 0.07 10.41 24.70
C SER A 101 -0.93 9.55 23.91
N PRO A 102 -0.58 8.30 23.56
CA PRO A 102 -1.49 7.39 22.87
C PRO A 102 -2.84 7.20 23.59
N ASP A 103 -2.84 7.25 24.92
CA ASP A 103 -4.06 7.12 25.72
C ASP A 103 -4.97 8.36 25.63
N ALA A 104 -4.40 9.56 25.53
CA ALA A 104 -5.18 10.78 25.30
C ALA A 104 -5.86 10.74 23.92
N TYR A 105 -5.16 10.24 22.90
CA TYR A 105 -5.72 10.03 21.57
C TYR A 105 -6.86 9.02 21.58
N LYS A 106 -6.72 7.89 22.29
CA LYS A 106 -7.80 6.91 22.44
C LYS A 106 -9.04 7.52 23.10
N GLY A 107 -8.87 8.29 24.19
CA GLY A 107 -9.97 8.97 24.87
C GLY A 107 -10.70 9.96 23.96
N ALA A 108 -9.93 10.81 23.26
CA ALA A 108 -10.50 11.79 22.34
C ALA A 108 -11.29 11.17 21.18
N ILE A 109 -10.85 10.02 20.67
CA ILE A 109 -11.59 9.27 19.65
C ILE A 109 -12.87 8.68 20.26
N GLN A 110 -12.83 8.10 21.46
CA GLN A 110 -14.01 7.57 22.13
C GLN A 110 -15.08 8.65 22.35
N ASP A 111 -14.68 9.88 22.66
CA ASP A 111 -15.62 11.00 22.82
C ASP A 111 -16.38 11.33 21.52
N THR A 112 -15.85 10.94 20.36
CA THR A 112 -16.53 11.10 19.06
C THR A 112 -17.49 9.96 18.72
N ASP A 113 -17.55 8.89 19.50
CA ASP A 113 -18.30 7.68 19.13
C ASP A 113 -19.79 7.94 18.88
N SER A 114 -20.42 8.72 19.75
CA SER A 114 -21.83 9.11 19.60
C SER A 114 -22.05 9.96 18.35
N PHE A 115 -21.11 10.87 18.07
CA PHE A 115 -21.15 11.76 16.92
C PHE A 115 -20.97 11.01 15.60
N ILE A 116 -20.02 10.07 15.53
CA ILE A 116 -19.80 9.22 14.35
C ILE A 116 -20.97 8.26 14.16
N SER A 117 -21.55 7.73 15.25
CA SER A 117 -22.72 6.85 15.16
C SER A 117 -23.92 7.59 14.58
N MET A 118 -24.15 8.85 14.95
CA MET A 118 -25.17 9.69 14.30
C MET A 118 -24.93 9.85 12.79
N LEU A 119 -23.69 10.05 12.34
CA LEU A 119 -23.37 10.14 10.91
C LEU A 119 -23.61 8.81 10.17
N LEU A 120 -23.33 7.68 10.83
CA LEU A 120 -23.64 6.35 10.31
C LEU A 120 -25.16 6.14 10.20
N ASP A 121 -25.93 6.54 11.22
CA ASP A 121 -27.39 6.47 11.20
C ASP A 121 -27.96 7.30 10.03
N PHE A 122 -27.39 8.49 9.76
CA PHE A 122 -27.75 9.28 8.58
C PHE A 122 -27.41 8.58 7.27
N ASN A 123 -26.25 7.92 7.16
CA ASN A 123 -25.92 7.12 5.98
C ASN A 123 -26.91 5.95 5.76
N ASP A 124 -27.38 5.34 6.84
CA ASP A 124 -28.30 4.20 6.81
C ASP A 124 -29.74 4.59 6.44
N MET A 125 -30.09 5.89 6.50
CA MET A 125 -31.35 6.42 5.96
C MET A 125 -31.49 6.26 4.43
N GLY A 126 -30.39 5.94 3.74
CA GLY A 126 -30.39 5.57 2.33
C GLY A 126 -29.61 6.52 1.42
N SER A 127 -29.77 6.34 0.10
CA SER A 127 -28.90 6.99 -0.89
C SER A 127 -28.94 8.52 -0.89
N LEU A 128 -30.05 9.13 -0.48
CA LEU A 128 -30.18 10.59 -0.44
C LEU A 128 -29.29 11.20 0.63
N MET A 129 -29.39 10.71 1.87
CA MET A 129 -28.57 11.19 2.98
C MET A 129 -27.10 10.82 2.80
N ARG A 130 -26.80 9.63 2.28
CA ARG A 130 -25.43 9.29 1.87
C ARG A 130 -24.85 10.33 0.93
N ARG A 131 -25.60 10.70 -0.12
CA ARG A 131 -25.17 11.72 -1.08
C ARG A 131 -24.94 13.09 -0.44
N VAL A 132 -25.77 13.48 0.53
CA VAL A 132 -25.57 14.74 1.27
C VAL A 132 -24.25 14.71 2.05
N ILE A 133 -23.95 13.59 2.73
CA ILE A 133 -22.69 13.41 3.48
C ILE A 133 -21.50 13.39 2.51
N THR A 134 -21.56 12.61 1.44
CA THR A 134 -20.46 12.48 0.49
C THR A 134 -20.17 13.79 -0.23
N GLN A 135 -21.19 14.54 -0.67
CA GLN A 135 -21.03 15.87 -1.25
C GLN A 135 -20.43 16.86 -0.26
N ALA A 136 -20.84 16.83 1.01
CA ALA A 136 -20.26 17.69 2.02
C ALA A 136 -18.77 17.38 2.25
N LEU A 137 -18.40 16.08 2.27
CA LEU A 137 -17.01 15.65 2.43
C LEU A 137 -16.11 16.01 1.25
N THR A 138 -16.61 15.93 0.01
CA THR A 138 -15.80 16.08 -1.21
C THR A 138 -15.84 17.48 -1.82
N ASN A 139 -16.66 18.40 -1.32
CA ASN A 139 -16.82 19.74 -1.92
C ASN A 139 -15.68 20.71 -1.51
N PRO A 140 -14.81 21.14 -2.45
CA PRO A 140 -13.69 22.01 -2.11
C PRO A 140 -14.08 23.45 -1.76
N GLN A 141 -15.17 23.94 -2.36
CA GLN A 141 -15.66 25.30 -2.09
C GLN A 141 -16.22 25.39 -0.67
N MET A 142 -16.93 24.36 -0.22
CA MET A 142 -17.44 24.29 1.16
C MET A 142 -16.32 24.16 2.17
N TYR A 143 -15.33 23.31 1.91
CA TYR A 143 -14.15 23.21 2.76
C TYR A 143 -13.43 24.56 2.90
N LYS A 144 -13.20 25.26 1.78
CA LYS A 144 -12.56 26.58 1.77
C LYS A 144 -13.39 27.62 2.54
N MET A 145 -14.67 27.78 2.19
CA MET A 145 -15.56 28.77 2.79
C MET A 145 -15.70 28.60 4.30
N LEU A 146 -15.78 27.35 4.80
CA LEU A 146 -15.96 27.07 6.22
C LEU A 146 -14.66 27.14 7.04
N ASN A 147 -13.50 27.08 6.39
CA ASN A 147 -12.20 27.28 7.05
C ASN A 147 -11.67 28.72 6.93
N GLU A 148 -12.26 29.57 6.07
CA GLU A 148 -11.92 30.98 5.95
C GLU A 148 -12.67 31.83 6.99
N VAL A 149 -11.93 32.63 7.76
CA VAL A 149 -12.51 33.61 8.69
C VAL A 149 -12.65 34.96 7.98
N SER A 150 -13.88 35.45 7.82
CA SER A 150 -14.15 36.77 7.21
C SER A 150 -13.46 37.90 7.98
N GLN A 151 -12.83 38.83 7.25
CA GLN A 151 -12.10 39.99 7.80
C GLN A 151 -12.98 40.91 8.67
N SER A 152 -14.30 40.88 8.48
CA SER A 152 -15.28 41.67 9.25
C SER A 152 -15.53 41.16 10.69
N THR A 153 -14.99 39.99 11.05
CA THR A 153 -15.29 39.26 12.31
C THR A 153 -14.08 39.08 13.23
N THR A 154 -12.98 39.78 12.92
CA THR A 154 -11.62 39.60 13.49
C THR A 154 -11.51 39.73 15.01
N ASN A 155 -12.47 40.36 15.69
CA ASN A 155 -12.47 40.51 17.16
C ASN A 155 -13.49 39.63 17.90
N SER A 156 -14.13 38.67 17.24
CA SER A 156 -15.06 37.73 17.91
C SER A 156 -14.33 36.55 18.55
N GLU A 157 -14.85 36.02 19.66
CA GLU A 157 -14.37 34.77 20.29
C GLU A 157 -14.34 33.62 19.28
N TYR A 158 -15.33 33.55 18.39
CA TYR A 158 -15.37 32.58 17.30
C TYR A 158 -14.20 32.71 16.32
N ALA A 159 -13.82 33.94 15.94
CA ALA A 159 -12.69 34.16 15.06
C ALA A 159 -11.36 33.74 15.71
N GLN A 160 -11.21 33.98 17.02
CA GLN A 160 -10.04 33.51 17.78
C GLN A 160 -9.99 31.97 17.82
N TYR A 161 -11.12 31.33 18.12
CA TYR A 161 -11.24 29.87 18.10
C TYR A 161 -10.86 29.27 16.74
N MET A 162 -11.37 29.84 15.64
CA MET A 162 -11.05 29.37 14.29
C MET A 162 -9.57 29.54 13.95
N ALA A 163 -8.95 30.65 14.35
CA ALA A 163 -7.53 30.88 14.16
C ALA A 163 -6.68 29.87 14.95
N ASP A 164 -7.06 29.60 16.20
CA ASP A 164 -6.41 28.58 17.03
C ASP A 164 -6.58 27.18 16.44
N SER A 165 -7.79 26.80 16.02
CA SER A 165 -8.06 25.52 15.36
C SER A 165 -7.19 25.34 14.12
N LYS A 166 -7.05 26.38 13.29
CA LYS A 166 -6.19 26.35 12.10
C LYS A 166 -4.71 26.20 12.47
N ARG A 167 -4.23 26.90 13.49
CA ARG A 167 -2.85 26.76 13.98
C ARG A 167 -2.56 25.32 14.44
N ILE A 168 -3.49 24.71 15.17
CA ILE A 168 -3.35 23.31 15.62
C ILE A 168 -3.26 22.36 14.44
N TYR A 169 -4.12 22.56 13.44
CA TYR A 169 -4.09 21.79 12.21
C TYR A 169 -2.73 21.92 11.50
N GLU A 170 -2.21 23.13 11.34
CA GLU A 170 -0.90 23.36 10.71
C GLU A 170 0.26 22.75 11.51
N ASP A 171 0.23 22.81 12.85
CA ASP A 171 1.18 22.12 13.72
C ASP A 171 1.10 20.60 13.54
N ALA A 172 -0.11 20.05 13.42
CA ALA A 172 -0.32 18.63 13.17
C ALA A 172 0.26 18.20 11.82
N LEU A 173 0.06 18.97 10.76
CA LEU A 173 0.66 18.70 9.44
C LEU A 173 2.19 18.64 9.53
N ARG A 174 2.82 19.58 10.25
CA ARG A 174 4.28 19.61 10.47
C ARG A 174 4.81 18.42 11.27
N SER A 175 3.97 17.73 12.05
CA SER A 175 4.40 16.56 12.85
C SER A 175 4.60 15.28 12.02
N LEU A 176 4.09 15.23 10.79
CA LEU A 176 4.17 14.09 9.86
C LEU A 176 4.65 14.55 8.47
N PRO A 177 5.91 15.05 8.35
CA PRO A 177 6.46 15.46 7.07
C PRO A 177 6.83 14.24 6.21
N ASN A 178 6.73 14.40 4.90
CA ASN A 178 7.41 13.52 3.96
C ASN A 178 8.86 13.98 3.77
N PRO A 179 9.79 13.10 3.35
CA PRO A 179 11.10 13.52 2.86
C PRO A 179 10.95 14.42 1.61
N GLU A 180 11.98 15.20 1.30
CA GLU A 180 12.01 15.97 0.06
C GLU A 180 11.92 15.00 -1.15
N PRO A 181 10.97 15.20 -2.07
CA PRO A 181 10.81 14.31 -3.21
C PRO A 181 11.99 14.45 -4.17
N MET A 182 12.30 13.36 -4.90
CA MET A 182 13.26 13.45 -6.01
C MET A 182 12.76 14.46 -7.06
N ASP A 183 13.68 15.04 -7.83
CA ASP A 183 13.36 16.11 -8.81
C ASP A 183 12.23 15.73 -9.76
N GLU A 184 12.19 14.48 -10.20
CA GLU A 184 11.19 13.91 -11.11
C GLU A 184 9.77 13.84 -10.50
N TYR A 185 9.66 13.85 -9.17
CA TYR A 185 8.40 13.72 -8.42
C TYR A 185 8.05 14.95 -7.60
N ARG A 186 8.72 16.09 -7.87
CA ARG A 186 8.50 17.34 -7.13
C ARG A 186 7.06 17.87 -7.27
N ASP A 187 6.41 17.56 -8.38
CA ASP A 187 5.01 17.91 -8.67
C ASP A 187 3.99 16.89 -8.13
N CYS A 188 4.44 15.75 -7.56
CA CYS A 188 3.55 14.72 -7.03
C CYS A 188 3.04 15.09 -5.62
N PRO A 189 1.76 15.45 -5.43
CA PRO A 189 1.27 15.96 -4.15
C PRO A 189 1.43 14.98 -2.98
N SER A 190 1.33 13.68 -3.26
CA SER A 190 1.47 12.60 -2.27
C SER A 190 2.88 12.48 -1.68
N LEU A 191 3.89 12.96 -2.42
CA LEU A 191 5.31 12.89 -2.05
C LEU A 191 5.86 14.24 -1.57
N GLN A 192 5.08 15.32 -1.67
CA GLN A 192 5.49 16.62 -1.16
C GLN A 192 5.62 16.62 0.37
N GLU A 193 6.66 17.31 0.85
CA GLU A 193 6.91 17.55 2.28
C GLU A 193 5.67 18.17 2.96
N HIS A 194 5.14 19.23 2.33
CA HIS A 194 4.02 20.01 2.84
C HIS A 194 2.69 19.52 2.26
N LEU A 195 1.77 19.13 3.15
CA LEU A 195 0.45 18.65 2.78
C LEU A 195 -0.55 19.82 2.72
N THR A 196 -1.32 19.88 1.63
CA THR A 196 -2.39 20.87 1.48
C THR A 196 -3.70 20.18 1.18
N HIS A 197 -4.62 20.16 2.15
CA HIS A 197 -5.96 19.64 1.94
C HIS A 197 -6.87 20.66 1.24
N ARG A 198 -7.72 20.15 0.36
CA ARG A 198 -8.73 20.88 -0.41
C ARG A 198 -10.14 20.51 -0.02
N THR A 199 -10.34 19.37 0.65
CA THR A 199 -11.66 18.86 1.03
C THR A 199 -11.66 18.36 2.48
N PHE A 200 -12.84 18.27 3.09
CA PHE A 200 -12.97 17.66 4.42
C PHE A 200 -12.58 16.18 4.39
N LEU A 201 -12.78 15.49 3.26
CA LEU A 201 -12.39 14.11 3.09
C LEU A 201 -10.87 13.91 3.20
N GLU A 202 -10.09 14.74 2.51
CA GLU A 202 -8.63 14.68 2.59
C GLU A 202 -8.15 14.92 4.02
N GLU A 203 -8.68 15.94 4.70
CA GLU A 203 -8.33 16.20 6.08
C GLU A 203 -8.79 15.08 7.04
N LEU A 204 -9.96 14.48 6.82
CA LEU A 204 -10.44 13.36 7.64
C LEU A 204 -9.56 12.12 7.47
N VAL A 205 -9.04 11.87 6.26
CA VAL A 205 -8.05 10.82 6.03
C VAL A 205 -6.73 11.13 6.75
N PHE A 206 -6.27 12.40 6.75
CA PHE A 206 -5.11 12.81 7.56
C PHE A 206 -5.27 12.44 9.03
N TRP A 207 -6.41 12.80 9.63
CA TRP A 207 -6.68 12.47 11.03
C TRP A 207 -6.80 10.96 11.25
N THR A 208 -7.34 10.22 10.27
CA THR A 208 -7.35 8.75 10.32
C THR A 208 -5.93 8.18 10.40
N VAL A 209 -4.98 8.74 9.64
CA VAL A 209 -3.57 8.33 9.71
C VAL A 209 -2.94 8.75 11.03
N LYS A 210 -3.11 10.01 11.44
CA LYS A 210 -2.48 10.57 12.64
C LYS A 210 -2.95 9.89 13.94
N PHE A 211 -4.18 9.40 13.97
CA PHE A 211 -4.76 8.67 15.11
C PHE A 211 -4.71 7.13 14.94
N GLU A 212 -3.83 6.62 14.09
CA GLU A 212 -3.60 5.18 13.91
C GLU A 212 -4.85 4.36 13.51
N PHE A 213 -5.57 4.87 12.51
CA PHE A 213 -6.75 4.25 11.91
C PHE A 213 -7.85 3.92 12.93
N PRO A 214 -8.49 4.91 13.58
CA PRO A 214 -9.58 4.66 14.51
C PRO A 214 -10.73 3.89 13.86
N GLN A 215 -11.14 2.76 14.45
CA GLN A 215 -12.11 1.84 13.84
C GLN A 215 -13.43 2.52 13.46
N LYS A 216 -13.94 3.44 14.29
CA LYS A 216 -15.19 4.17 14.02
C LYS A 216 -15.08 5.13 12.84
N ILE A 217 -13.96 5.85 12.72
CA ILE A 217 -13.71 6.73 11.56
C ILE A 217 -13.53 5.89 10.30
N VAL A 218 -12.75 4.81 10.37
CA VAL A 218 -12.60 3.85 9.27
C VAL A 218 -13.96 3.30 8.84
N CYS A 219 -14.82 2.93 9.79
CA CYS A 219 -16.17 2.45 9.52
C CYS A 219 -17.01 3.51 8.79
N LEU A 220 -16.97 4.76 9.24
CA LEU A 220 -17.66 5.88 8.58
C LEU A 220 -17.20 6.04 7.13
N LEU A 221 -15.87 6.10 6.90
CA LEU A 221 -15.29 6.24 5.56
C LEU A 221 -15.71 5.09 4.63
N LEU A 222 -15.63 3.84 5.11
CA LEU A 222 -15.94 2.66 4.29
C LEU A 222 -17.45 2.48 4.02
N ASN A 223 -18.34 2.91 4.91
CA ASN A 223 -19.80 2.77 4.73
C ASN A 223 -20.37 3.66 3.60
N MET A 224 -19.61 4.65 3.15
CA MET A 224 -19.99 5.53 2.04
C MET A 224 -19.50 5.03 0.68
N LEU A 225 -18.71 3.95 0.61
CA LEU A 225 -18.19 3.37 -0.64
C LEU A 225 -19.22 3.00 -1.72
N PRO A 226 -20.50 2.71 -1.40
CA PRO A 226 -21.47 2.49 -2.47
C PRO A 226 -21.80 3.74 -3.31
N ASP A 227 -21.34 4.93 -2.91
CA ASP A 227 -21.30 6.13 -3.76
C ASP A 227 -20.00 6.14 -4.59
N PRO A 228 -20.06 6.02 -5.93
CA PRO A 228 -18.89 5.84 -6.78
C PRO A 228 -17.99 7.09 -6.84
N ASP A 229 -18.56 8.29 -6.84
CA ASP A 229 -17.82 9.55 -6.89
C ASP A 229 -17.06 9.75 -5.56
N TYR A 230 -17.70 9.36 -4.46
CA TYR A 230 -17.07 9.30 -3.16
C TYR A 230 -15.95 8.26 -3.10
N LYS A 231 -16.18 7.03 -3.58
CA LYS A 231 -15.16 5.96 -3.59
C LYS A 231 -13.90 6.39 -4.31
N GLU A 232 -14.05 7.07 -5.45
CA GLU A 232 -12.92 7.66 -6.17
C GLU A 232 -12.23 8.75 -5.35
N SER A 233 -12.99 9.67 -4.75
CA SER A 233 -12.44 10.76 -3.93
C SER A 233 -11.70 10.26 -2.68
N LEU A 234 -12.23 9.23 -2.01
CA LEU A 234 -11.61 8.59 -0.86
C LEU A 234 -10.32 7.87 -1.28
N THR A 235 -10.33 7.20 -2.42
CA THR A 235 -9.12 6.55 -2.95
C THR A 235 -8.04 7.58 -3.26
N LYS A 236 -8.39 8.71 -3.90
CA LYS A 236 -7.45 9.83 -4.13
C LYS A 236 -6.89 10.39 -2.82
N ALA A 237 -7.74 10.62 -1.83
CA ALA A 237 -7.32 11.08 -0.51
C ALA A 237 -6.39 10.06 0.18
N PHE A 238 -6.66 8.76 0.05
CA PHE A 238 -5.80 7.71 0.60
C PHE A 238 -4.41 7.71 -0.07
N VAL A 239 -4.36 7.84 -1.41
CA VAL A 239 -3.09 7.94 -2.16
C VAL A 239 -2.29 9.18 -1.76
N LEU A 240 -2.96 10.33 -1.57
CA LEU A 240 -2.33 11.57 -1.08
C LEU A 240 -1.59 11.38 0.26
N HIS A 241 -2.07 10.45 1.10
CA HIS A 241 -1.56 10.21 2.44
C HIS A 241 -0.63 9.00 2.54
N TYR A 242 -0.43 8.26 1.45
CA TYR A 242 0.19 6.95 1.47
C TYR A 242 1.62 6.95 2.04
N SER A 243 2.45 7.91 1.64
CA SER A 243 3.81 8.07 2.19
C SER A 243 3.82 8.38 3.70
N ARG A 244 2.79 9.08 4.20
CA ARG A 244 2.62 9.37 5.63
C ARG A 244 2.15 8.14 6.41
N ILE A 245 1.33 7.28 5.79
CA ILE A 245 0.97 5.96 6.36
C ILE A 245 2.24 5.13 6.59
N SER A 246 3.16 5.09 5.62
CA SER A 246 4.46 4.43 5.75
C SER A 246 5.26 4.93 6.96
N THR A 247 5.36 6.25 7.11
CA THR A 247 6.08 6.86 8.23
C THR A 247 5.41 6.57 9.57
N MET A 248 4.09 6.45 9.59
CA MET A 248 3.33 6.18 10.80
C MET A 248 3.48 4.70 11.23
N LEU A 249 3.42 3.75 10.29
CA LEU A 249 3.68 2.32 10.54
C LEU A 249 5.03 2.08 11.24
N GLU A 250 6.06 2.82 10.85
CA GLU A 250 7.40 2.75 11.45
C GLU A 250 7.45 3.25 12.91
N ARG A 251 6.56 4.19 13.28
CA ARG A 251 6.57 4.87 14.58
C ARG A 251 5.58 4.28 15.58
N SER A 252 4.69 3.40 15.13
CA SER A 252 3.62 2.88 15.97
C SER A 252 4.14 1.96 17.07
N SER A 253 3.49 2.00 18.24
CA SER A 253 3.76 1.07 19.34
C SER A 253 3.03 -0.27 19.20
N ASP A 254 2.10 -0.39 18.25
CA ASP A 254 1.35 -1.62 17.95
C ASP A 254 1.24 -1.82 16.42
N PRO A 255 2.36 -2.13 15.73
CA PRO A 255 2.40 -2.23 14.28
C PRO A 255 1.48 -3.32 13.72
N ASP A 256 1.28 -4.42 14.43
CA ASP A 256 0.42 -5.53 14.00
C ASP A 256 -1.03 -5.08 13.83
N THR A 257 -1.61 -4.46 14.87
CA THR A 257 -3.00 -3.97 14.81
C THR A 257 -3.15 -2.90 13.74
N LEU A 258 -2.21 -1.96 13.67
CA LEU A 258 -2.23 -0.89 12.70
C LEU A 258 -2.13 -1.43 11.26
N SER A 259 -1.19 -2.35 11.01
CA SER A 259 -0.97 -2.98 9.70
C SER A 259 -2.26 -3.63 9.17
N ASN A 260 -2.96 -4.37 10.03
CA ASN A 260 -4.23 -4.99 9.67
C ASN A 260 -5.31 -3.96 9.31
N ARG A 261 -5.37 -2.82 10.01
CA ARG A 261 -6.34 -1.75 9.73
C ARG A 261 -6.03 -1.03 8.42
N VAL A 262 -4.76 -0.76 8.14
CA VAL A 262 -4.31 -0.16 6.87
C VAL A 262 -4.72 -1.07 5.71
N VAL A 263 -4.35 -2.35 5.77
CA VAL A 263 -4.69 -3.32 4.73
C VAL A 263 -6.19 -3.48 4.57
N HIS A 264 -6.95 -3.49 5.67
CA HIS A 264 -8.41 -3.57 5.62
C HIS A 264 -9.04 -2.39 4.86
N VAL A 265 -8.48 -1.18 4.97
CA VAL A 265 -8.95 -0.03 4.17
C VAL A 265 -8.50 -0.14 2.72
N SER A 266 -7.20 -0.36 2.49
CA SER A 266 -6.61 -0.33 1.15
C SER A 266 -7.19 -1.39 0.22
N VAL A 267 -7.50 -2.61 0.71
CA VAL A 267 -8.13 -3.65 -0.12
C VAL A 267 -9.50 -3.22 -0.62
N GLN A 268 -10.25 -2.41 0.11
CA GLN A 268 -11.56 -1.92 -0.33
C GLN A 268 -11.43 -0.85 -1.43
N LEU A 269 -10.30 -0.16 -1.47
CA LEU A 269 -10.02 0.94 -2.41
C LEU A 269 -9.35 0.42 -3.69
N PHE A 270 -8.36 -0.46 -3.58
CA PHE A 270 -7.53 -0.91 -4.70
C PHE A 270 -8.00 -2.21 -5.37
N SER A 271 -9.07 -2.86 -4.89
CA SER A 271 -9.61 -4.08 -5.54
C SER A 271 -10.28 -3.85 -6.90
N ASN A 272 -10.68 -2.61 -7.23
CA ASN A 272 -11.30 -2.28 -8.51
C ASN A 272 -10.22 -1.94 -9.54
N GLU A 273 -10.07 -2.77 -10.58
CA GLU A 273 -9.07 -2.60 -11.64
C GLU A 273 -9.12 -1.21 -12.29
N SER A 274 -10.31 -0.75 -12.69
CA SER A 274 -10.48 0.54 -13.36
C SER A 274 -10.10 1.72 -12.47
N LEU A 275 -10.38 1.63 -11.17
CA LEU A 275 -10.03 2.66 -10.21
C LEU A 275 -8.53 2.64 -9.91
N ALA A 276 -7.95 1.45 -9.67
CA ALA A 276 -6.52 1.28 -9.48
C ALA A 276 -5.71 1.81 -10.67
N LEU A 277 -6.15 1.48 -11.90
CA LEU A 277 -5.53 2.00 -13.13
C LEU A 277 -5.58 3.53 -13.21
N ARG A 278 -6.74 4.14 -12.90
CA ARG A 278 -6.86 5.61 -12.87
C ARG A 278 -5.97 6.25 -11.81
N MET A 279 -5.83 5.64 -10.64
CA MET A 279 -4.91 6.13 -9.60
C MET A 279 -3.44 6.04 -10.05
N THR A 280 -3.07 4.97 -10.76
CA THR A 280 -1.74 4.84 -11.37
C THR A 280 -1.49 5.92 -12.40
N GLU A 281 -2.46 6.22 -13.27
CA GLU A 281 -2.29 7.19 -14.37
C GLU A 281 -2.35 8.65 -13.92
N GLN A 282 -3.21 8.98 -12.96
CA GLN A 282 -3.53 10.38 -12.61
C GLN A 282 -2.88 10.82 -11.30
N HIS A 283 -2.44 9.88 -10.45
CA HIS A 283 -1.94 10.15 -9.11
C HIS A 283 -0.65 9.38 -8.76
N ASN A 284 0.03 8.83 -9.77
CA ASN A 284 1.33 8.16 -9.63
C ASN A 284 1.34 7.05 -8.56
N LEU A 285 0.25 6.28 -8.45
CA LEU A 285 0.07 5.28 -7.38
C LEU A 285 1.28 4.34 -7.22
N LEU A 286 1.79 3.80 -8.33
CA LEU A 286 2.91 2.85 -8.31
C LEU A 286 4.19 3.52 -7.79
N GLN A 287 4.50 4.73 -8.26
CA GLN A 287 5.67 5.48 -7.82
C GLN A 287 5.55 5.83 -6.33
N VAL A 288 4.37 6.28 -5.88
CA VAL A 288 4.10 6.57 -4.47
C VAL A 288 4.33 5.33 -3.58
N MET A 289 3.86 4.15 -4.00
CA MET A 289 4.06 2.89 -3.27
C MET A 289 5.54 2.49 -3.20
N VAL A 290 6.24 2.50 -4.35
CA VAL A 290 7.66 2.09 -4.43
C VAL A 290 8.56 3.06 -3.66
N VAL A 291 8.33 4.38 -3.79
CA VAL A 291 9.09 5.39 -3.04
C VAL A 291 8.87 5.25 -1.53
N SER A 292 7.62 4.98 -1.10
CA SER A 292 7.33 4.78 0.32
C SER A 292 8.06 3.56 0.90
N LEU A 293 8.04 2.43 0.17
CA LEU A 293 8.80 1.22 0.53
C LEU A 293 10.31 1.47 0.58
N LYS A 294 10.87 2.09 -0.46
CA LYS A 294 12.29 2.44 -0.55
C LYS A 294 12.71 3.34 0.61
N TYR A 295 11.90 4.35 0.93
CA TYR A 295 12.19 5.27 2.02
C TYR A 295 12.21 4.55 3.37
N MET A 296 11.23 3.68 3.65
CA MET A 296 11.19 2.87 4.87
C MET A 296 12.47 2.02 5.04
N MET A 297 12.90 1.34 3.97
CA MET A 297 14.11 0.50 4.00
C MET A 297 15.40 1.31 4.08
N SER A 298 15.45 2.49 3.46
CA SER A 298 16.65 3.32 3.44
C SER A 298 17.14 3.75 4.83
N LYS A 299 16.24 3.83 5.82
CA LYS A 299 16.55 4.24 7.20
C LYS A 299 17.24 3.16 8.03
N ILE A 300 17.19 1.92 7.57
CA ILE A 300 17.69 0.75 8.29
C ILE A 300 18.85 0.07 7.57
N LEU A 301 19.51 0.77 6.65
CA LEU A 301 20.64 0.24 5.91
C LEU A 301 21.88 0.09 6.81
N ILE A 302 22.58 -1.02 6.64
CA ILE A 302 23.90 -1.32 7.22
C ILE A 302 24.86 -1.73 6.10
N GLN A 303 26.16 -1.52 6.33
CA GLN A 303 27.17 -1.92 5.36
C GLN A 303 27.16 -3.44 5.18
N ASN A 304 27.20 -3.89 3.93
CA ASN A 304 27.24 -5.30 3.60
C ASN A 304 28.61 -5.92 3.94
N THR A 305 28.60 -7.13 4.47
CA THR A 305 29.81 -7.85 4.92
C THR A 305 30.17 -9.04 4.04
N LEU A 306 29.51 -9.18 2.88
CA LEU A 306 29.78 -10.26 1.94
C LEU A 306 31.14 -10.01 1.25
N HIS A 307 31.98 -11.03 1.16
CA HIS A 307 33.35 -10.94 0.65
C HIS A 307 34.22 -9.97 1.47
N ASP A 308 35.12 -9.23 0.83
CA ASP A 308 36.06 -8.31 1.47
C ASP A 308 35.35 -7.00 1.91
N PRO A 309 35.11 -6.78 3.22
CA PRO A 309 34.36 -5.62 3.69
C PRO A 309 35.06 -4.28 3.40
N ASP A 310 36.40 -4.28 3.27
CA ASP A 310 37.18 -3.07 3.01
C ASP A 310 37.04 -2.59 1.56
N LYS A 311 36.59 -3.48 0.66
CA LYS A 311 36.33 -3.18 -0.75
C LYS A 311 34.85 -3.22 -1.11
N ASN A 312 33.98 -3.48 -0.13
CA ASN A 312 32.53 -3.57 -0.30
C ASN A 312 31.86 -2.27 0.16
N PHE A 313 31.24 -1.56 -0.78
CA PHE A 313 30.48 -0.34 -0.52
C PHE A 313 28.96 -0.53 -0.66
N HIS A 314 28.51 -1.78 -0.83
CA HIS A 314 27.10 -2.12 -0.89
C HIS A 314 26.45 -2.00 0.49
N TYR A 315 25.19 -1.58 0.53
CA TYR A 315 24.40 -1.47 1.75
C TYR A 315 23.15 -2.34 1.65
N VAL A 316 22.81 -2.98 2.77
CA VAL A 316 21.66 -3.89 2.86
C VAL A 316 20.80 -3.58 4.08
N VAL A 317 19.54 -3.99 4.05
CA VAL A 317 18.62 -3.83 5.18
C VAL A 317 19.08 -4.61 6.41
N ASP A 318 19.04 -3.96 7.57
CA ASP A 318 19.29 -4.59 8.86
C ASP A 318 18.03 -5.36 9.33
N CYS A 319 18.08 -6.68 9.17
CA CYS A 319 17.03 -7.61 9.61
C CYS A 319 16.85 -7.64 11.14
N GLY A 320 17.76 -7.02 11.91
CA GLY A 320 17.67 -6.85 13.35
C GLY A 320 16.71 -5.76 13.81
N ARG A 321 16.32 -4.82 12.93
CA ARG A 321 15.50 -3.65 13.25
C ARG A 321 14.01 -3.97 13.42
N PRO A 322 13.28 -3.22 14.27
CA PRO A 322 11.83 -3.41 14.47
C PRO A 322 11.03 -3.43 13.18
N VAL A 323 11.33 -2.53 12.24
CA VAL A 323 10.69 -2.47 10.91
C VAL A 323 10.67 -3.83 10.19
N MET A 324 11.75 -4.61 10.33
CA MET A 324 11.90 -5.93 9.71
C MET A 324 11.28 -7.04 10.56
N LYS A 325 11.49 -7.00 11.88
CA LYS A 325 11.02 -8.03 12.82
C LYS A 325 9.51 -8.01 13.05
N GLU A 326 8.92 -6.82 13.05
CA GLU A 326 7.49 -6.57 13.31
C GLU A 326 6.70 -6.36 12.00
N HIS A 327 7.29 -6.71 10.85
CA HIS A 327 6.63 -6.68 9.54
C HIS A 327 5.98 -5.32 9.18
N CYS A 328 6.53 -4.19 9.63
CA CYS A 328 5.94 -2.86 9.42
C CYS A 328 5.78 -2.50 7.92
N TYR A 329 6.57 -3.12 7.04
CA TYR A 329 6.51 -2.93 5.59
C TYR A 329 5.40 -3.73 4.89
N TRP A 330 4.86 -4.75 5.56
CA TRP A 330 3.92 -5.70 4.99
C TRP A 330 2.65 -5.05 4.39
N PRO A 331 2.03 -4.02 5.02
CA PRO A 331 0.87 -3.36 4.42
C PRO A 331 1.15 -2.77 3.04
N LEU A 332 2.32 -2.15 2.85
CA LEU A 332 2.71 -1.53 1.59
C LEU A 332 2.96 -2.58 0.51
N VAL A 333 3.62 -3.68 0.88
CA VAL A 333 3.87 -4.81 -0.03
C VAL A 333 2.56 -5.50 -0.42
N SER A 334 1.65 -5.70 0.53
CA SER A 334 0.33 -6.29 0.30
C SER A 334 -0.48 -5.44 -0.69
N ASP A 335 -0.49 -4.13 -0.51
CA ASP A 335 -1.16 -3.19 -1.40
C ASP A 335 -0.55 -3.18 -2.81
N LEU A 336 0.78 -3.16 -2.90
CA LEU A 336 1.48 -3.23 -4.18
C LEU A 336 1.11 -4.53 -4.92
N ASN A 337 1.13 -5.68 -4.24
CA ASN A 337 0.72 -6.95 -4.81
C ASN A 337 -0.75 -6.96 -5.26
N ASN A 338 -1.65 -6.35 -4.48
CA ASN A 338 -3.05 -6.22 -4.85
C ASN A 338 -3.21 -5.41 -6.15
N VAL A 339 -2.48 -4.30 -6.27
CA VAL A 339 -2.51 -3.44 -7.47
C VAL A 339 -1.86 -4.13 -8.67
N LEU A 340 -0.74 -4.82 -8.49
CA LEU A 340 -0.04 -5.58 -9.54
C LEU A 340 -0.82 -6.85 -9.98
N SER A 341 -1.81 -7.29 -9.22
CA SER A 341 -2.71 -8.36 -9.67
C SER A 341 -3.58 -7.94 -10.86
N HIS A 342 -3.80 -6.63 -11.05
CA HIS A 342 -4.53 -6.09 -12.20
C HIS A 342 -3.61 -5.97 -13.41
N ARG A 343 -3.95 -6.65 -14.50
CA ARG A 343 -3.12 -6.72 -15.71
C ARG A 343 -2.73 -5.34 -16.26
N PRO A 344 -3.66 -4.38 -16.46
CA PRO A 344 -3.31 -3.07 -17.01
C PRO A 344 -2.28 -2.32 -16.16
N VAL A 345 -2.33 -2.50 -14.83
CA VAL A 345 -1.42 -1.82 -13.91
C VAL A 345 -0.04 -2.48 -13.92
N ALA A 346 0.03 -3.81 -13.93
CA ALA A 346 1.28 -4.55 -14.06
C ALA A 346 2.02 -4.24 -15.38
N LEU A 347 1.29 -4.13 -16.49
CA LEU A 347 1.89 -3.76 -17.77
C LEU A 347 2.46 -2.33 -17.73
N LYS A 348 1.78 -1.38 -17.08
CA LYS A 348 2.32 -0.03 -16.86
C LYS A 348 3.56 -0.04 -15.98
N PHE A 349 3.59 -0.86 -14.93
CA PHE A 349 4.76 -1.02 -14.08
C PHE A 349 6.00 -1.42 -14.90
N MET A 350 5.87 -2.43 -15.76
CA MET A 350 6.98 -2.93 -16.59
C MET A 350 7.32 -2.06 -17.81
N ALA A 351 6.45 -1.10 -18.15
CA ALA A 351 6.65 -0.19 -19.28
C ALA A 351 7.38 1.11 -18.89
N ASP A 352 7.48 1.40 -17.60
CA ASP A 352 8.08 2.63 -17.04
C ASP A 352 9.52 2.33 -16.57
N ASP A 353 10.51 2.84 -17.32
CA ASP A 353 11.93 2.59 -17.05
C ASP A 353 12.40 3.21 -15.72
N THR A 354 11.90 4.41 -15.38
CA THR A 354 12.21 5.07 -14.09
C THR A 354 11.66 4.26 -12.93
N LEU A 355 10.44 3.74 -13.06
CA LEU A 355 9.83 2.90 -12.02
C LEU A 355 10.58 1.57 -11.86
N LEU A 356 11.04 0.95 -12.96
CA LEU A 356 11.88 -0.25 -12.91
C LEU A 356 13.22 0.04 -12.21
N GLU A 357 13.87 1.16 -12.51
CA GLU A 357 15.11 1.57 -11.84
C GLU A 357 14.91 1.75 -10.32
N MET A 358 13.84 2.45 -9.92
CA MET A 358 13.49 2.57 -8.50
C MET A 358 13.20 1.23 -7.84
N TRP A 359 12.50 0.33 -8.56
CA TRP A 359 12.19 -1.01 -8.07
C TRP A 359 13.44 -1.86 -7.85
N PHE A 360 14.36 -1.87 -8.81
CA PHE A 360 15.61 -2.63 -8.66
C PHE A 360 16.57 -2.00 -7.65
N THR A 361 16.53 -0.67 -7.48
CA THR A 361 17.21 0.01 -6.36
C THR A 361 16.63 -0.41 -5.00
N PHE A 362 15.32 -0.61 -4.91
CA PHE A 362 14.70 -1.14 -3.72
C PHE A 362 15.11 -2.60 -3.47
N LEU A 363 15.07 -3.46 -4.51
CA LEU A 363 15.47 -4.86 -4.40
C LEU A 363 16.96 -5.04 -4.07
N SER A 364 17.83 -4.13 -4.51
CA SER A 364 19.27 -4.20 -4.21
C SER A 364 19.55 -4.07 -2.70
N MET A 365 18.67 -3.39 -1.93
CA MET A 365 18.78 -3.32 -0.47
C MET A 365 18.61 -4.70 0.21
N PHE A 366 17.99 -5.67 -0.47
CA PHE A 366 17.84 -7.06 0.00
C PHE A 366 18.90 -7.99 -0.63
N GLN A 367 19.62 -7.53 -1.66
CA GLN A 367 20.60 -8.32 -2.38
C GLN A 367 21.87 -8.52 -1.53
N GLY A 368 22.09 -9.76 -1.10
CA GLY A 368 23.22 -10.13 -0.24
C GLY A 368 23.00 -9.83 1.25
N MET A 369 21.77 -9.58 1.69
CA MET A 369 21.47 -9.32 3.11
C MET A 369 21.65 -10.57 4.00
N ASN A 370 21.67 -10.37 5.33
CA ASN A 370 21.76 -11.45 6.34
C ASN A 370 22.86 -12.48 6.00
N VAL A 371 24.10 -11.99 5.88
CA VAL A 371 25.28 -12.81 5.54
C VAL A 371 25.52 -13.84 6.65
N ASN A 372 25.69 -15.10 6.25
CA ASN A 372 25.95 -16.23 7.11
C ASN A 372 27.45 -16.50 7.11
N GLN A 373 28.01 -16.76 8.28
CA GLN A 373 29.39 -17.20 8.43
C GLN A 373 29.41 -18.67 8.85
N ARG A 374 30.22 -19.48 8.17
CA ARG A 374 30.38 -20.89 8.46
C ARG A 374 31.20 -21.07 9.74
N GLU A 375 30.57 -21.62 10.76
CA GLU A 375 31.26 -22.05 11.99
C GLU A 375 31.98 -23.38 11.76
N LEU A 376 33.26 -23.44 12.13
CA LEU A 376 34.13 -24.61 11.94
C LEU A 376 34.57 -25.25 13.27
N SER A 377 34.39 -24.55 14.39
CA SER A 377 35.00 -24.91 15.68
C SER A 377 34.00 -25.25 16.78
N GLN A 378 32.86 -24.55 16.86
CA GLN A 378 31.84 -24.76 17.89
C GLN A 378 30.48 -25.02 17.27
N HIS A 379 29.65 -25.78 17.98
CA HIS A 379 28.26 -26.00 17.61
C HIS A 379 27.45 -24.72 17.86
N VAL A 380 26.65 -24.31 16.87
CA VAL A 380 25.72 -23.18 17.00
C VAL A 380 24.48 -23.68 17.75
N GLU A 381 24.35 -23.32 19.03
CA GLU A 381 23.24 -23.78 19.88
C GLU A 381 21.91 -23.10 19.53
N PHE A 382 21.93 -21.85 19.04
CA PHE A 382 20.74 -21.07 18.71
C PHE A 382 20.91 -20.35 17.39
N GLU A 383 19.89 -20.42 16.54
CA GLU A 383 19.84 -19.64 15.31
C GLU A 383 19.57 -18.16 15.61
N PRO A 384 20.21 -17.23 14.87
CA PRO A 384 19.91 -15.81 14.98
C PRO A 384 18.43 -15.49 14.73
N ASN A 385 17.86 -14.61 15.54
CA ASN A 385 16.47 -14.16 15.39
C ASN A 385 16.21 -13.31 14.13
N THR A 386 17.21 -13.07 13.30
CA THR A 386 17.12 -12.34 12.03
C THR A 386 16.70 -13.21 10.84
N TYR A 387 16.80 -14.55 10.94
CA TYR A 387 16.51 -15.46 9.83
C TYR A 387 15.06 -15.34 9.36
N TYR A 388 14.11 -15.42 10.30
CA TYR A 388 12.69 -15.34 9.98
C TYR A 388 12.36 -14.01 9.29
N ALA A 389 12.88 -12.90 9.80
CA ALA A 389 12.68 -11.58 9.21
C ALA A 389 13.26 -11.49 7.79
N ALA A 390 14.48 -11.99 7.57
CA ALA A 390 15.15 -11.96 6.27
C ALA A 390 14.41 -12.80 5.20
N PHE A 391 14.04 -14.04 5.53
CA PHE A 391 13.31 -14.91 4.59
C PHE A 391 11.91 -14.40 4.30
N SER A 392 11.18 -13.91 5.32
CA SER A 392 9.85 -13.37 5.14
C SER A 392 9.89 -12.10 4.29
N ALA A 393 10.84 -11.20 4.55
CA ALA A 393 10.97 -9.97 3.78
C ALA A 393 11.30 -10.22 2.32
N GLU A 394 12.23 -11.14 2.02
CA GLU A 394 12.52 -11.49 0.62
C GLU A 394 11.31 -12.14 -0.07
N LEU A 395 10.62 -13.06 0.62
CA LEU A 395 9.44 -13.72 0.07
C LEU A 395 8.34 -12.70 -0.25
N GLU A 396 8.04 -11.84 0.70
CA GLU A 396 6.92 -10.89 0.62
C GLU A 396 7.26 -9.71 -0.28
N ALA A 397 8.36 -9.01 -0.02
CA ALA A 397 8.71 -7.76 -0.69
C ALA A 397 9.39 -7.96 -2.05
N SER A 398 9.91 -9.15 -2.35
CA SER A 398 10.56 -9.44 -3.64
C SER A 398 9.84 -10.51 -4.45
N ALA A 399 9.66 -11.71 -3.91
CA ALA A 399 9.17 -12.84 -4.68
C ALA A 399 7.69 -12.73 -5.07
N TYR A 400 6.81 -12.29 -4.17
CA TYR A 400 5.39 -12.11 -4.53
C TYR A 400 5.16 -11.07 -5.64
N PRO A 401 5.76 -9.85 -5.59
CA PRO A 401 5.67 -8.91 -6.71
C PRO A 401 6.24 -9.48 -8.01
N MET A 402 7.35 -10.22 -7.95
CA MET A 402 7.94 -10.88 -9.11
C MET A 402 6.94 -11.80 -9.80
N TRP A 403 6.30 -12.69 -9.03
CA TRP A 403 5.32 -13.64 -9.56
C TRP A 403 4.06 -12.93 -10.05
N ALA A 404 3.61 -11.87 -9.37
CA ALA A 404 2.49 -11.05 -9.83
C ALA A 404 2.78 -10.48 -11.22
N LEU A 405 3.95 -9.88 -11.44
CA LEU A 405 4.37 -9.34 -12.74
C LEU A 405 4.47 -10.43 -13.82
N VAL A 406 5.17 -11.53 -13.52
CA VAL A 406 5.41 -12.63 -14.47
C VAL A 406 4.11 -13.31 -14.90
N SER A 407 3.12 -13.39 -14.01
CA SER A 407 1.81 -13.99 -14.32
C SER A 407 1.07 -13.32 -15.49
N HIS A 408 1.41 -12.07 -15.80
CA HIS A 408 0.82 -11.31 -16.90
C HIS A 408 1.55 -11.49 -18.25
N LEU A 409 2.73 -12.12 -18.27
CA LEU A 409 3.59 -12.22 -19.45
C LEU A 409 3.36 -13.50 -20.26
N ALA A 410 2.12 -13.74 -20.69
CA ALA A 410 1.70 -15.06 -21.20
C ALA A 410 2.18 -15.41 -22.62
N ASP A 411 2.53 -14.42 -23.44
CA ASP A 411 2.80 -14.62 -24.87
C ASP A 411 3.79 -13.57 -25.45
N GLU A 412 4.04 -13.69 -26.75
CA GLU A 412 4.97 -12.84 -27.51
C GLU A 412 4.57 -11.34 -27.52
N SER A 413 3.28 -11.01 -27.34
CA SER A 413 2.83 -9.60 -27.36
C SER A 413 3.43 -8.77 -26.23
N THR A 414 3.85 -9.41 -25.13
CA THR A 414 4.47 -8.74 -23.97
C THR A 414 5.99 -8.92 -23.91
N VAL A 415 6.63 -9.43 -24.97
CA VAL A 415 8.08 -9.71 -24.98
C VAL A 415 8.93 -8.45 -24.80
N SER A 416 8.45 -7.31 -25.29
CA SER A 416 9.12 -6.01 -25.12
C SER A 416 9.23 -5.59 -23.66
N LEU A 417 8.21 -5.88 -22.85
CA LEU A 417 8.20 -5.61 -21.40
C LEU A 417 9.19 -6.51 -20.68
N THR A 418 9.22 -7.80 -21.03
CA THR A 418 10.20 -8.75 -20.47
C THR A 418 11.63 -8.31 -20.75
N ARG A 419 11.92 -7.82 -21.95
CA ARG A 419 13.25 -7.28 -22.31
C ARG A 419 13.62 -6.05 -21.46
N ARG A 420 12.66 -5.14 -21.19
CA ARG A 420 12.89 -3.98 -20.30
C ARG A 420 13.24 -4.42 -18.88
N VAL A 421 12.45 -5.34 -18.30
CA VAL A 421 12.70 -5.86 -16.95
C VAL A 421 14.05 -6.58 -16.87
N LEU A 422 14.38 -7.43 -17.86
CA LEU A 422 15.67 -8.11 -17.93
C LEU A 422 16.84 -7.12 -18.02
N SER A 423 16.71 -6.08 -18.85
CA SER A 423 17.73 -5.04 -18.99
C SER A 423 17.96 -4.32 -17.67
N ALA A 424 16.91 -3.84 -17.01
CA ALA A 424 17.02 -3.14 -15.74
C ALA A 424 17.58 -4.05 -14.64
N CYS A 425 17.13 -5.31 -14.58
CA CYS A 425 17.63 -6.31 -13.62
C CYS A 425 19.12 -6.59 -13.82
N LEU A 426 19.55 -6.74 -15.08
CA LEU A 426 20.95 -6.99 -15.42
C LEU A 426 21.83 -5.79 -15.06
N SER A 427 21.40 -4.56 -15.36
CA SER A 427 22.12 -3.34 -14.96
C SER A 427 22.34 -3.30 -13.44
N SER A 428 21.29 -3.50 -12.64
CA SER A 428 21.43 -3.49 -11.18
C SER A 428 22.25 -4.66 -10.63
N LEU A 429 22.28 -5.81 -11.30
CA LEU A 429 23.18 -6.91 -10.95
C LEU A 429 24.64 -6.56 -11.19
N LEU A 430 24.95 -5.88 -12.30
CA LEU A 430 26.31 -5.46 -12.62
C LEU A 430 26.80 -4.38 -11.64
N GLU A 431 25.95 -3.40 -11.33
CA GLU A 431 26.22 -2.41 -10.29
C GLU A 431 26.45 -3.08 -8.93
N TRP A 432 25.65 -4.09 -8.58
CA TRP A 432 25.85 -4.84 -7.35
C TRP A 432 27.19 -5.59 -7.34
N LEU A 433 27.55 -6.29 -8.43
CA LEU A 433 28.83 -6.99 -8.55
C LEU A 433 30.03 -6.04 -8.39
N ASP A 434 29.94 -4.84 -8.96
CA ASP A 434 30.94 -3.78 -8.76
C ASP A 434 30.96 -3.32 -7.30
N ALA A 435 29.78 -3.11 -6.68
CA ALA A 435 29.65 -2.66 -5.29
C ALA A 435 30.25 -3.59 -4.24
N ILE A 436 30.23 -4.90 -4.50
CA ILE A 436 30.86 -5.91 -3.65
C ILE A 436 32.29 -6.26 -4.11
N ASN A 437 32.84 -5.52 -5.08
CA ASN A 437 34.16 -5.74 -5.69
C ASN A 437 34.36 -7.19 -6.19
N PHE A 438 33.34 -7.75 -6.85
CA PHE A 438 33.35 -9.11 -7.36
C PHE A 438 33.69 -9.15 -8.85
N THR A 439 34.99 -9.11 -9.15
CA THR A 439 35.52 -8.98 -10.51
C THR A 439 36.04 -10.29 -11.12
N SER A 440 36.11 -11.36 -10.33
CA SER A 440 36.63 -12.66 -10.77
C SER A 440 35.83 -13.81 -10.17
N PRO A 441 35.60 -14.90 -10.91
CA PRO A 441 34.91 -16.08 -10.39
C PRO A 441 35.74 -16.84 -9.33
N ASN A 442 37.04 -16.56 -9.22
CA ASN A 442 37.89 -17.17 -8.21
C ASN A 442 37.69 -16.46 -6.86
N VAL A 443 36.94 -17.11 -5.97
CA VAL A 443 36.66 -16.58 -4.64
C VAL A 443 37.55 -17.23 -3.58
N SER A 444 38.30 -16.41 -2.82
CA SER A 444 39.11 -16.86 -1.68
C SER A 444 38.31 -17.01 -0.39
N ASP A 445 37.18 -16.29 -0.27
CA ASP A 445 36.17 -16.47 0.77
C ASP A 445 35.29 -17.69 0.42
N SER A 446 35.44 -18.77 1.18
CA SER A 446 34.59 -19.97 1.09
C SER A 446 33.68 -20.15 2.32
N VAL A 447 33.70 -19.20 3.24
CA VAL A 447 33.08 -19.33 4.57
C VAL A 447 31.90 -18.40 4.77
N GLN A 448 31.72 -17.40 3.91
CA GLN A 448 30.54 -16.53 3.95
C GLN A 448 29.53 -16.95 2.88
N VAL A 449 28.24 -16.75 3.14
CA VAL A 449 27.19 -16.90 2.12
C VAL A 449 25.97 -16.07 2.50
N SER A 450 25.31 -15.46 1.52
CA SER A 450 23.95 -14.97 1.71
C SER A 450 22.99 -15.86 0.91
N PHE A 451 21.87 -16.21 1.53
CA PHE A 451 20.77 -16.91 0.86
C PHE A 451 19.84 -15.96 0.10
N HIS A 452 20.02 -14.66 0.28
CA HIS A 452 19.11 -13.62 -0.19
C HIS A 452 19.67 -12.97 -1.45
N LEU A 453 19.30 -13.53 -2.59
CA LEU A 453 19.71 -13.10 -3.93
C LEU A 453 18.48 -12.73 -4.80
N PRO A 454 17.65 -11.75 -4.40
CA PRO A 454 16.42 -11.38 -5.13
C PRO A 454 16.69 -10.99 -6.58
N LEU A 455 17.76 -10.24 -6.87
CA LEU A 455 18.07 -9.84 -8.25
C LEU A 455 18.38 -11.05 -9.14
N HIS A 456 19.07 -12.05 -8.60
CA HIS A 456 19.35 -13.30 -9.34
C HIS A 456 18.06 -14.08 -9.60
N ARG A 457 17.13 -14.09 -8.64
CA ARG A 457 15.82 -14.74 -8.81
C ARG A 457 14.99 -14.03 -9.88
N TYR A 458 14.98 -12.70 -9.90
CA TYR A 458 14.33 -11.93 -10.96
C TYR A 458 14.91 -12.26 -12.32
N LEU A 459 16.24 -12.21 -12.49
CA LEU A 459 16.89 -12.57 -13.74
C LEU A 459 16.50 -13.98 -14.18
N ALA A 460 16.62 -14.98 -13.30
CA ALA A 460 16.32 -16.37 -13.62
C ALA A 460 14.86 -16.59 -14.04
N VAL A 461 13.90 -16.00 -13.31
CA VAL A 461 12.47 -16.18 -13.59
C VAL A 461 12.07 -15.48 -14.89
N PHE A 462 12.50 -14.25 -15.12
CA PHE A 462 12.17 -13.54 -16.35
C PHE A 462 12.89 -14.13 -17.58
N LEU A 463 14.11 -14.65 -17.45
CA LEU A 463 14.78 -15.40 -18.51
C LEU A 463 13.99 -16.67 -18.86
N CYS A 464 13.57 -17.44 -17.84
CA CYS A 464 12.76 -18.63 -18.04
C CYS A 464 11.44 -18.30 -18.74
N GLN A 465 10.76 -17.22 -18.31
CA GLN A 465 9.52 -16.76 -18.92
C GLN A 465 9.71 -16.37 -20.40
N ALA A 466 10.76 -15.60 -20.69
CA ALA A 466 11.09 -15.16 -22.04
C ALA A 466 11.26 -16.33 -23.02
N VAL A 467 12.01 -17.35 -22.60
CA VAL A 467 12.30 -18.53 -23.42
C VAL A 467 11.10 -19.46 -23.51
N ALA A 468 10.50 -19.80 -22.37
CA ALA A 468 9.46 -20.84 -22.30
C ALA A 468 8.11 -20.38 -22.86
N LYS A 469 7.81 -19.07 -22.83
CA LYS A 469 6.48 -18.53 -23.15
C LYS A 469 6.46 -17.47 -24.25
N GLN A 470 7.59 -16.82 -24.54
CA GLN A 470 7.61 -15.64 -25.41
C GLN A 470 8.55 -15.78 -26.62
N GLY A 471 9.09 -16.98 -26.86
CA GLY A 471 9.82 -17.32 -28.08
C GLY A 471 11.25 -16.76 -28.18
N LEU A 472 11.78 -16.16 -27.11
CA LEU A 472 13.17 -15.69 -27.12
C LEU A 472 14.16 -16.85 -27.00
N THR A 473 15.28 -16.74 -27.70
CA THR A 473 16.40 -17.66 -27.53
C THR A 473 17.35 -17.15 -26.46
N LEU A 474 18.07 -18.06 -25.79
CA LEU A 474 19.06 -17.69 -24.77
C LEU A 474 20.15 -16.75 -25.32
N ASN A 475 20.56 -16.93 -26.58
CA ASN A 475 21.57 -16.09 -27.22
C ASN A 475 21.15 -14.62 -27.36
N GLU A 476 19.84 -14.33 -27.36
CA GLU A 476 19.32 -12.96 -27.50
C GLU A 476 19.22 -12.20 -26.18
N ILE A 477 19.32 -12.89 -25.03
CA ILE A 477 18.99 -12.34 -23.71
C ILE A 477 20.05 -12.59 -22.65
N LEU A 478 20.99 -13.52 -22.89
CA LEU A 478 22.11 -13.74 -21.99
C LEU A 478 23.21 -12.68 -22.19
N PRO A 479 23.87 -12.23 -21.11
CA PRO A 479 25.05 -11.40 -21.21
C PRO A 479 26.26 -12.20 -21.76
N HIS A 480 27.37 -11.50 -22.00
CA HIS A 480 28.63 -12.14 -22.40
C HIS A 480 29.10 -13.20 -21.39
N SER A 481 29.86 -14.19 -21.87
CA SER A 481 30.26 -15.36 -21.08
C SER A 481 30.98 -15.00 -19.77
N ASP A 482 31.83 -13.98 -19.78
CA ASP A 482 32.58 -13.56 -18.59
C ASP A 482 31.64 -13.02 -17.50
N THR A 483 30.68 -12.18 -17.90
CA THR A 483 29.61 -11.69 -17.02
C THR A 483 28.74 -12.84 -16.49
N LEU A 484 28.37 -13.76 -17.37
CA LEU A 484 27.55 -14.91 -16.98
C LEU A 484 28.25 -15.78 -15.93
N HIS A 485 29.56 -16.01 -16.07
CA HIS A 485 30.34 -16.73 -15.06
C HIS A 485 30.26 -16.04 -13.69
N LEU A 486 30.41 -14.71 -13.65
CA LEU A 486 30.30 -13.95 -12.39
C LEU A 486 28.91 -14.11 -11.76
N LEU A 487 27.85 -13.92 -12.55
CA LEU A 487 26.45 -14.01 -12.09
C LEU A 487 26.08 -15.41 -11.55
N MET A 488 26.71 -16.46 -12.06
CA MET A 488 26.45 -17.83 -11.60
C MET A 488 27.11 -18.16 -10.26
N MET A 489 28.14 -17.42 -9.84
CA MET A 489 28.95 -17.80 -8.68
C MET A 489 28.17 -17.77 -7.36
N HIS A 490 27.42 -16.71 -7.05
CA HIS A 490 26.70 -16.62 -5.77
C HIS A 490 25.59 -17.68 -5.64
N PRO A 491 24.73 -17.92 -6.65
CA PRO A 491 23.78 -19.04 -6.61
C PRO A 491 24.45 -20.41 -6.47
N LEU A 492 25.56 -20.66 -7.18
CA LEU A 492 26.30 -21.92 -7.08
C LEU A 492 26.90 -22.12 -5.69
N ARG A 493 27.46 -21.07 -5.07
CA ARG A 493 27.97 -21.12 -3.70
C ARG A 493 26.88 -21.52 -2.70
N VAL A 494 25.66 -21.00 -2.84
CA VAL A 494 24.52 -21.41 -2.02
C VAL A 494 24.22 -22.90 -2.17
N GLN A 495 24.25 -23.44 -3.39
CA GLN A 495 24.02 -24.88 -3.64
C GLN A 495 25.12 -25.76 -3.04
N VAL A 496 26.38 -25.35 -3.16
CA VAL A 496 27.53 -26.07 -2.57
C VAL A 496 27.45 -26.07 -1.05
N SER A 497 27.11 -24.94 -0.43
CA SER A 497 26.90 -24.86 1.03
C SER A 497 25.79 -25.81 1.51
N LYS A 498 24.70 -25.93 0.75
CA LYS A 498 23.63 -26.89 1.04
C LYS A 498 24.13 -28.34 0.97
N LEU A 499 24.89 -28.70 -0.07
CA LEU A 499 25.44 -30.07 -0.23
C LEU A 499 26.43 -30.41 0.89
N ASN A 500 27.29 -29.47 1.28
CA ASN A 500 28.23 -29.67 2.40
C ASN A 500 27.51 -29.93 3.73
N TYR A 501 26.35 -29.32 3.96
CA TYR A 501 25.52 -29.60 5.13
C TYR A 501 25.02 -31.05 5.12
N PHE A 502 24.49 -31.53 3.99
CA PHE A 502 23.99 -32.91 3.85
C PHE A 502 25.08 -33.98 3.89
N CYS A 503 26.32 -33.68 3.48
CA CYS A 503 27.45 -34.61 3.54
C CYS A 503 28.19 -34.62 4.89
N SER A 504 27.86 -33.71 5.81
CA SER A 504 28.45 -33.63 7.15
C SER A 504 27.67 -34.42 8.22
N PHE A 505 26.55 -35.02 7.82
CA PHE A 505 25.82 -36.08 8.54
C PHE A 505 26.07 -37.42 7.83
#